data_AF-A0A2S9DS63-F1
#
_entry.id   AF-A0A2S9DS63-F1
#
_cell.length_a   1.000
_cell.length_b   1.000
_cell.length_c   1.000
_cell.angle_alpha   90.00
_cell.angle_beta   90.00
_cell.angle_gamma   90.00
#
_symmetry.space_group_name_H-M   'P 1'
#
loop_
_entity.id
_entity.type
_entity.pdbx_description
1 polymer ?
#
loop_
_entity_poly.entity_id
_entity_poly.type
_entity_poly.pdbx_seq_one_letter_code
_entity_poly.pdbx_strand_id
1 'polypeptide(L)'
;MPSTTGRCWPTWRPSRRWATRCWSAPAASVSSANCWPTARTRANRWAATWPPPRPPCSPPGTTPGRCACTMWRPAATRWKSCRPMDRISIQGISATGYHGVFDHEKREGQEFRIDVVLHVDITRAALSDDVADTVDYGAVSQLVVDQIQAGPWDLIEKLGAQIAEAILAAWRSVATVEVMVHKPQAPIPVPFSDVSISLTRQQSVHTAIIALGANLGDSAATLRSAIAELREHLEVLRTSPVALTKPVGGPPEQPDYTNQVIEVRTTLGPYELLELCQSIEANHERTREVRWEARTLDLDLITFDQLRLDEELLTLPHPRAHTRGFVLAPWSWMDADAVLNGQLVSRLAAEAADTADIIRL
;
A
#
# COMPACT_ATOMS: atom_id res chain seq x y z
N MET A 1 -26.89 -43.28 -44.14
CA MET A 1 -26.52 -44.55 -43.45
C MET A 1 -25.39 -45.21 -44.22
N PRO A 2 -24.38 -45.80 -43.54
CA PRO A 2 -22.97 -45.45 -43.77
C PRO A 2 -22.07 -46.60 -44.27
N SER A 3 -20.89 -46.23 -44.78
CA SER A 3 -19.64 -47.02 -44.69
C SER A 3 -18.43 -46.06 -44.72
N THR A 4 -17.86 -45.69 -43.57
CA THR A 4 -16.66 -46.24 -42.89
C THR A 4 -15.34 -46.19 -43.68
N THR A 5 -14.43 -45.30 -43.27
CA THR A 5 -12.95 -45.40 -43.17
C THR A 5 -12.43 -43.99 -42.82
N GLY A 6 -11.62 -43.67 -41.81
CA GLY A 6 -10.86 -44.44 -40.83
C GLY A 6 -9.39 -43.99 -40.84
N ARG A 7 -8.97 -43.17 -39.86
CA ARG A 7 -7.61 -42.89 -39.30
C ARG A 7 -7.42 -41.38 -39.06
N CYS A 8 -6.67 -40.86 -38.08
CA CYS A 8 -6.20 -41.28 -36.76
C CYS A 8 -5.53 -40.01 -36.17
N TRP A 9 -5.91 -39.58 -34.98
CA TRP A 9 -5.29 -38.47 -34.24
C TRP A 9 -4.03 -38.94 -33.50
N PRO A 10 -2.96 -38.13 -33.37
CA PRO A 10 -1.97 -38.32 -32.31
C PRO A 10 -2.41 -37.55 -31.05
N THR A 11 -2.65 -38.32 -30.00
CA THR A 11 -2.74 -37.90 -28.61
C THR A 11 -1.34 -37.54 -28.10
N TRP A 12 -1.18 -36.39 -27.45
CA TRP A 12 -0.01 -36.09 -26.63
C TRP A 12 -0.46 -35.87 -25.18
N ARG A 13 -0.04 -36.76 -24.28
CA ARG A 13 -0.23 -36.65 -22.83
C ARG A 13 0.98 -35.97 -22.18
N PRO A 14 0.81 -35.32 -21.03
CA PRO A 14 1.80 -34.44 -20.43
C PRO A 14 2.82 -35.23 -19.60
N SER A 15 4.09 -34.80 -19.62
CA SER A 15 5.08 -35.24 -18.63
C SER A 15 5.47 -34.08 -17.72
N ARG A 16 5.11 -34.20 -16.44
CA ARG A 16 5.69 -33.43 -15.33
C ARG A 16 6.94 -34.17 -14.87
N ARG A 17 8.10 -33.51 -14.84
CA ARG A 17 9.15 -33.77 -13.84
C ARG A 17 9.78 -32.46 -13.41
N TRP A 18 9.66 -32.21 -12.12
CA TRP A 18 10.40 -31.20 -11.38
C TRP A 18 11.88 -31.60 -11.30
N ALA A 19 12.78 -30.66 -11.56
CA ALA A 19 14.14 -30.69 -11.05
C ALA A 19 14.65 -29.25 -10.92
N THR A 20 14.61 -28.77 -9.68
CA THR A 20 15.31 -27.60 -9.15
C THR A 20 16.79 -27.65 -9.54
N ARG A 21 17.28 -26.65 -10.29
CA ARG A 21 18.73 -26.37 -10.40
C ARG A 21 19.02 -25.01 -9.81
N CYS A 22 19.55 -25.05 -8.59
CA CYS A 22 20.28 -23.96 -7.97
C CYS A 22 21.52 -23.65 -8.83
N TRP A 23 21.70 -22.39 -9.19
CA TRP A 23 22.94 -21.91 -9.79
C TRP A 23 23.96 -21.68 -8.67
N SER A 24 24.92 -22.59 -8.57
CA SER A 24 26.14 -22.43 -7.78
C SER A 24 27.20 -21.79 -8.68
N ALA A 25 27.70 -20.62 -8.28
CA ALA A 25 28.83 -19.96 -8.93
C ALA A 25 30.12 -20.81 -8.76
N PRO A 26 30.97 -20.96 -9.79
CA PRO A 26 32.27 -21.59 -9.61
C PRO A 26 33.30 -20.58 -9.11
N ALA A 27 34.00 -20.98 -8.05
CA ALA A 27 35.20 -20.34 -7.51
C ALA A 27 36.35 -20.40 -8.54
N ALA A 28 36.94 -19.24 -8.84
CA ALA A 28 38.16 -19.13 -9.62
C ALA A 28 39.39 -19.22 -8.71
N SER A 29 40.34 -20.04 -9.14
CA SER A 29 41.59 -20.39 -8.50
C SER A 29 42.62 -19.26 -8.52
N VAL A 30 43.40 -19.20 -7.45
CA VAL A 30 44.56 -18.35 -7.25
C VAL A 30 45.73 -18.90 -8.08
N SER A 31 46.39 -18.04 -8.86
CA SER A 31 47.79 -18.20 -9.26
C SER A 31 48.47 -16.84 -9.29
N SER A 32 49.68 -16.85 -8.76
CA SER A 32 50.53 -15.74 -8.37
C SER A 32 51.36 -15.13 -9.51
N ALA A 33 51.65 -13.83 -9.36
CA ALA A 33 52.98 -13.21 -9.41
C ALA A 33 53.22 -12.10 -10.47
N ASN A 34 53.80 -11.01 -9.93
CA ASN A 34 54.64 -9.96 -10.53
C ASN A 34 53.96 -8.82 -11.30
N CYS A 35 54.36 -7.54 -11.21
CA CYS A 35 55.10 -6.71 -10.24
C CYS A 35 55.21 -5.29 -10.89
N TRP A 36 54.63 -4.25 -10.27
CA TRP A 36 55.07 -2.82 -10.17
C TRP A 36 55.47 -1.97 -11.43
N PRO A 37 55.56 -0.61 -11.35
CA PRO A 37 54.68 0.38 -10.71
C PRO A 37 54.59 1.74 -11.47
N THR A 38 53.95 2.75 -10.83
CA THR A 38 54.03 4.24 -10.93
C THR A 38 52.67 4.89 -11.22
N ALA A 39 52.20 5.98 -10.59
CA ALA A 39 52.74 6.91 -9.60
C ALA A 39 51.59 7.61 -8.83
N ARG A 40 51.91 8.06 -7.59
CA ARG A 40 51.47 9.25 -6.79
C ARG A 40 50.09 9.88 -7.12
N THR A 41 49.22 10.24 -6.16
CA THR A 41 49.49 11.24 -5.10
C THR A 41 48.38 11.27 -4.02
N ARG A 42 48.78 11.56 -2.76
CA ARG A 42 48.10 12.21 -1.59
C ARG A 42 46.58 11.95 -1.35
N ALA A 43 46.17 11.23 -0.31
CA ALA A 43 46.23 11.49 1.15
C ALA A 43 45.31 12.63 1.64
N ASN A 44 44.21 12.24 2.31
CA ASN A 44 43.68 12.94 3.49
C ASN A 44 43.17 11.91 4.50
N ARG A 45 43.51 12.14 5.77
CA ARG A 45 43.54 11.19 6.89
C ARG A 45 42.82 11.83 8.08
N TRP A 46 41.77 11.20 8.59
CA TRP A 46 41.22 11.35 9.96
C TRP A 46 40.67 9.96 10.33
N ALA A 47 41.48 9.07 10.94
CA ALA A 47 41.60 8.86 12.39
C ALA A 47 40.30 8.34 13.04
N ALA A 48 40.14 7.01 13.09
CA ALA A 48 39.18 6.31 13.93
C ALA A 48 39.93 5.58 15.06
N THR A 49 39.64 5.96 16.30
CA THR A 49 40.15 5.39 17.55
C THR A 49 39.47 4.05 17.87
N TRP A 50 40.27 3.02 18.19
CA TRP A 50 39.82 1.73 18.72
C TRP A 50 40.05 1.67 20.25
N PRO A 51 39.17 1.04 21.05
CA PRO A 51 39.38 0.90 22.50
C PRO A 51 40.29 -0.31 22.86
N PRO A 52 40.93 -0.33 24.05
CA PRO A 52 41.90 -1.35 24.43
C PRO A 52 41.27 -2.66 24.95
N PRO A 53 42.03 -3.77 24.99
CA PRO A 53 41.52 -5.11 25.33
C PRO A 53 41.39 -5.35 26.85
N ARG A 54 40.47 -6.25 27.24
CA ARG A 54 40.21 -6.71 28.62
C ARG A 54 41.21 -7.79 29.09
N PRO A 55 41.45 -7.95 30.40
CA PRO A 55 42.41 -8.93 30.93
C PRO A 55 41.85 -10.38 30.99
N PRO A 56 42.72 -11.41 31.07
CA PRO A 56 42.32 -12.82 30.95
C PRO A 56 41.80 -13.43 32.26
N CYS A 57 40.85 -14.36 32.11
CA CYS A 57 40.24 -15.17 33.17
C CYS A 57 41.15 -16.34 33.62
N SER A 58 41.10 -16.65 34.93
CA SER A 58 41.73 -17.83 35.56
C SER A 58 40.96 -19.15 35.29
N PRO A 59 41.59 -20.34 35.42
CA PRO A 59 41.03 -21.63 35.00
C PRO A 59 40.10 -22.29 36.04
N PRO A 60 39.32 -23.33 35.68
CA PRO A 60 38.14 -23.76 36.44
C PRO A 60 38.42 -24.82 37.52
N GLY A 61 37.71 -24.71 38.64
CA GLY A 61 37.55 -25.75 39.65
C GLY A 61 36.27 -26.56 39.43
N THR A 62 36.40 -27.87 39.59
CA THR A 62 35.44 -28.99 39.46
C THR A 62 34.30 -28.98 40.48
N THR A 63 33.02 -29.03 40.05
CA THR A 63 31.98 -30.07 40.32
C THR A 63 30.55 -29.59 39.92
N PRO A 64 29.60 -30.50 39.60
CA PRO A 64 28.49 -30.20 38.70
C PRO A 64 27.18 -29.84 39.41
N GLY A 65 26.69 -28.61 39.18
CA GLY A 65 25.33 -28.19 39.51
C GLY A 65 24.55 -27.93 38.22
N ARG A 66 23.41 -28.61 38.03
CA ARG A 66 22.51 -28.44 36.89
C ARG A 66 21.99 -27.00 36.87
N CYS A 67 22.52 -26.17 35.96
CA CYS A 67 21.89 -24.90 35.60
C CYS A 67 20.94 -25.16 34.42
N ALA A 68 19.64 -24.97 34.68
CA ALA A 68 18.62 -24.90 33.66
C ALA A 68 18.94 -23.75 32.70
N CYS A 69 19.42 -24.07 31.51
CA CYS A 69 19.38 -23.14 30.39
C CYS A 69 17.92 -23.03 29.97
N THR A 70 17.24 -22.00 30.47
CA THR A 70 16.04 -21.46 29.85
C THR A 70 16.46 -21.02 28.45
N MET A 71 16.30 -21.92 27.48
CA MET A 71 16.39 -21.60 26.07
C MET A 71 15.35 -20.53 25.80
N TRP A 72 15.81 -19.29 25.71
CA TRP A 72 15.09 -18.19 25.12
C TRP A 72 14.81 -18.60 23.67
N ARG A 73 13.64 -19.22 23.45
CA ARG A 73 13.11 -19.40 22.09
C ARG A 73 12.72 -18.00 21.65
N PRO A 74 13.40 -17.38 20.67
CA PRO A 74 12.86 -16.17 20.07
C PRO A 74 11.46 -16.53 19.56
N ALA A 75 10.48 -15.72 19.95
CA ALA A 75 9.12 -15.83 19.45
C ALA A 75 9.23 -15.94 17.93
N ALA A 76 8.80 -17.08 17.39
CA ALA A 76 8.74 -17.29 15.96
C ALA A 76 7.88 -16.16 15.40
N THR A 77 8.54 -15.15 14.83
CA THR A 77 7.90 -14.12 14.05
C THR A 77 7.14 -14.88 12.98
N ARG A 78 5.82 -14.92 13.15
CA ARG A 78 4.91 -15.60 12.24
C ARG A 78 5.05 -14.82 10.94
N TRP A 79 5.97 -15.26 10.07
CA TRP A 79 6.09 -14.77 8.71
C TRP A 79 4.72 -15.02 8.11
N LYS A 80 3.88 -13.98 8.04
CA LYS A 80 2.68 -14.00 7.20
C LYS A 80 3.20 -14.38 5.83
N SER A 81 3.02 -15.63 5.43
CA SER A 81 3.46 -16.14 4.14
C SER A 81 3.02 -15.12 3.10
N CYS A 82 3.96 -14.44 2.45
CA CYS A 82 3.66 -13.59 1.30
C CYS A 82 3.13 -14.55 0.25
N ARG A 83 1.81 -14.73 0.22
CA ARG A 83 1.14 -15.46 -0.83
C ARG A 83 1.43 -14.66 -2.10
N PRO A 84 1.97 -15.27 -3.17
CA PRO A 84 2.07 -14.59 -4.44
C PRO A 84 0.66 -14.11 -4.79
N MET A 85 0.51 -12.84 -5.16
CA MET A 85 -0.79 -12.33 -5.60
C MET A 85 -1.24 -13.07 -6.85
N ASP A 86 -2.55 -13.24 -7.00
CA ASP A 86 -3.11 -13.81 -8.23
C ASP A 86 -2.97 -12.81 -9.37
N ARG A 87 -3.03 -13.33 -10.61
CA ARG A 87 -2.79 -12.51 -11.81
C ARG A 87 -3.83 -12.73 -12.90
N ILE A 88 -4.24 -11.63 -13.52
CA ILE A 88 -5.04 -11.61 -14.74
C ILE A 88 -4.14 -11.07 -15.86
N SER A 89 -3.95 -11.83 -16.93
CA SER A 89 -3.13 -11.43 -18.07
C SER A 89 -4.00 -11.24 -19.29
N ILE A 90 -3.92 -10.05 -19.90
CA ILE A 90 -4.59 -9.71 -21.16
C ILE A 90 -3.47 -9.44 -22.17
N GLN A 91 -3.48 -10.14 -23.29
CA GLN A 91 -2.43 -10.03 -24.31
C GLN A 91 -3.03 -9.63 -25.64
N GLY A 92 -2.26 -8.87 -26.41
CA GLY A 92 -2.59 -8.54 -27.78
C GLY A 92 -3.69 -7.49 -27.94
N ILE A 93 -3.89 -6.60 -26.95
CA ILE A 93 -4.82 -5.47 -27.12
C ILE A 93 -4.22 -4.56 -28.19
N SER A 94 -4.88 -4.40 -29.33
CA SER A 94 -4.38 -3.57 -30.41
C SER A 94 -5.33 -2.46 -30.82
N ALA A 95 -4.75 -1.31 -31.14
CA ALA A 95 -5.45 -0.16 -31.69
C ALA A 95 -4.49 0.71 -32.50
N THR A 96 -5.03 1.48 -33.43
CA THR A 96 -4.26 2.49 -34.17
C THR A 96 -4.05 3.69 -33.26
N GLY A 97 -2.79 4.02 -32.99
CA GLY A 97 -2.36 5.18 -32.21
C GLY A 97 -1.47 6.10 -33.03
N TYR A 98 -1.35 7.36 -32.58
CA TYR A 98 -0.60 8.41 -33.28
C TYR A 98 0.63 8.84 -32.47
N HIS A 99 1.40 7.87 -31.97
CA HIS A 99 2.55 8.13 -31.09
C HIS A 99 3.88 7.92 -31.84
N GLY A 100 4.88 8.73 -31.50
CA GLY A 100 6.19 8.70 -32.11
C GLY A 100 6.84 10.07 -32.12
N VAL A 101 8.16 10.10 -32.27
CA VAL A 101 8.95 11.34 -32.28
C VAL A 101 8.81 12.04 -33.64
N PHE A 102 8.61 11.28 -34.72
CA PHE A 102 8.57 11.85 -36.06
C PHE A 102 7.16 12.29 -36.48
N ASP A 103 7.07 13.43 -37.18
CA ASP A 103 5.80 14.01 -37.64
C ASP A 103 5.01 13.13 -38.61
N HIS A 104 5.64 12.16 -39.28
CA HIS A 104 4.93 11.20 -40.12
C HIS A 104 4.19 10.14 -39.28
N GLU A 105 4.79 9.66 -38.19
CA GLU A 105 4.17 8.69 -37.27
C GLU A 105 2.90 9.26 -36.63
N LYS A 106 2.91 10.56 -36.31
CA LYS A 106 1.75 11.27 -35.75
C LYS A 106 0.64 11.56 -36.76
N ARG A 107 0.93 11.52 -38.07
CA ARG A 107 -0.05 11.78 -39.14
C ARG A 107 -0.67 10.51 -39.70
N GLU A 108 0.15 9.50 -39.95
CA GLU A 108 -0.28 8.24 -40.57
C GLU A 108 -0.84 7.28 -39.52
N GLY A 109 -0.33 7.36 -38.29
CA GLY A 109 -0.65 6.42 -37.22
C GLY A 109 -0.03 5.04 -37.48
N GLN A 110 0.09 4.26 -36.42
CA GLN A 110 0.56 2.87 -36.51
C GLN A 110 -0.21 2.01 -35.52
N GLU A 111 -0.23 0.70 -35.76
CA GLU A 111 -0.82 -0.24 -34.81
C GLU A 111 0.12 -0.43 -33.62
N PHE A 112 -0.39 -0.14 -32.43
CA PHE A 112 0.26 -0.48 -31.17
C PHE A 112 -0.38 -1.74 -30.61
N ARG A 113 0.44 -2.63 -30.05
CA ARG A 113 -0.04 -3.80 -29.32
C ARG A 113 0.37 -3.68 -27.86
N ILE A 114 -0.55 -3.95 -26.95
CA ILE A 114 -0.34 -3.81 -25.51
C ILE A 114 -0.72 -5.10 -24.81
N ASP A 115 0.19 -5.58 -23.95
CA ASP A 115 -0.08 -6.65 -23.00
C ASP A 115 -0.15 -6.05 -21.61
N VAL A 116 -1.14 -6.48 -20.82
CA VAL A 116 -1.38 -6.01 -19.46
C VAL A 116 -1.45 -7.19 -18.51
N VAL A 117 -0.74 -7.12 -17.40
CA VAL A 117 -0.85 -8.07 -16.29
C VAL A 117 -1.28 -7.33 -15.04
N LEU A 118 -2.43 -7.71 -14.49
CA LEU A 118 -2.99 -7.18 -13.26
C LEU A 118 -2.72 -8.15 -12.11
N HIS A 119 -2.12 -7.67 -11.03
CA HIS A 119 -1.99 -8.42 -9.77
C HIS A 119 -3.14 -8.04 -8.85
N VAL A 120 -4.01 -8.99 -8.58
CA VAL A 120 -5.28 -8.82 -7.85
C VAL A 120 -5.49 -10.00 -6.91
N ASP A 121 -6.27 -9.82 -5.84
CA ASP A 121 -6.76 -10.95 -5.04
C ASP A 121 -8.09 -11.42 -5.62
N ILE A 122 -8.11 -12.63 -6.20
CA ILE A 122 -9.32 -13.21 -6.81
C ILE A 122 -10.10 -14.09 -5.83
N THR A 123 -9.69 -14.19 -4.56
CA THR A 123 -10.30 -15.09 -3.57
C THR A 123 -11.79 -14.82 -3.41
N ARG A 124 -12.21 -13.55 -3.38
CA ARG A 124 -13.63 -13.17 -3.25
C ARG A 124 -14.42 -13.58 -4.48
N ALA A 125 -13.98 -13.16 -5.67
CA ALA A 125 -14.63 -13.52 -6.93
C ALA A 125 -14.74 -15.04 -7.12
N ALA A 126 -13.71 -15.79 -6.71
CA ALA A 126 -13.71 -17.24 -6.78
C ALA A 126 -14.71 -17.91 -5.82
N LEU A 127 -15.11 -17.22 -4.74
CA LEU A 127 -16.11 -17.70 -3.78
C LEU A 127 -17.53 -17.28 -4.16
N SER A 128 -17.71 -16.07 -4.71
CA SER A 128 -19.03 -15.54 -5.04
C SER A 128 -19.51 -15.92 -6.44
N ASP A 129 -18.61 -16.21 -7.38
CA ASP A 129 -18.90 -16.42 -8.80
C ASP A 129 -19.66 -15.23 -9.44
N ASP A 130 -19.44 -14.02 -8.92
CA ASP A 130 -20.03 -12.77 -9.42
C ASP A 130 -19.00 -11.94 -10.18
N VAL A 131 -19.36 -11.48 -11.38
CA VAL A 131 -18.55 -10.57 -12.20
C VAL A 131 -18.29 -9.24 -11.49
N ALA A 132 -19.22 -8.79 -10.64
CA ALA A 132 -19.05 -7.55 -9.88
C ALA A 132 -17.91 -7.62 -8.84
N ASP A 133 -17.50 -8.83 -8.44
CA ASP A 133 -16.44 -9.05 -7.46
C ASP A 133 -15.05 -9.24 -8.10
N THR A 134 -14.95 -9.22 -9.43
CA THR A 134 -13.69 -9.31 -10.18
C THR A 134 -13.43 -8.07 -11.03
N VAL A 135 -12.21 -7.94 -11.55
CA VAL A 135 -11.89 -6.90 -12.53
C VAL A 135 -12.46 -7.30 -13.89
N ASP A 136 -13.31 -6.44 -14.46
CA ASP A 136 -13.80 -6.58 -15.83
C ASP A 136 -12.68 -6.31 -16.84
N TYR A 137 -12.08 -7.38 -17.35
CA TYR A 137 -11.04 -7.32 -18.37
C TYR A 137 -11.53 -6.71 -19.70
N GLY A 138 -12.84 -6.72 -19.98
CA GLY A 138 -13.42 -6.03 -21.13
C GLY A 138 -13.33 -4.52 -20.97
N ALA A 139 -13.75 -4.00 -19.81
CA ALA A 139 -13.59 -2.59 -19.47
C ALA A 139 -12.11 -2.16 -19.42
N VAL A 140 -11.22 -3.00 -18.89
CA VAL A 140 -9.76 -2.75 -18.94
C VAL A 140 -9.26 -2.65 -20.38
N SER A 141 -9.69 -3.57 -21.25
CA SER A 141 -9.28 -3.58 -22.66
C SER A 141 -9.76 -2.33 -23.39
N GLN A 142 -10.99 -1.89 -23.13
CA GLN A 142 -11.53 -0.66 -23.72
C GLN A 142 -10.77 0.57 -23.24
N LEU A 143 -10.49 0.67 -21.93
CA LEU A 143 -9.68 1.77 -21.38
C LEU A 143 -8.29 1.83 -22.00
N VAL A 144 -7.64 0.68 -22.25
CA VAL A 144 -6.35 0.63 -22.93
C VAL A 144 -6.45 1.17 -24.36
N VAL A 145 -7.49 0.78 -25.11
CA VAL A 145 -7.75 1.30 -26.47
C VAL A 145 -7.98 2.81 -26.44
N ASP A 146 -8.77 3.30 -25.49
CA ASP A 146 -9.05 4.73 -25.33
C ASP A 146 -7.75 5.50 -25.05
N GLN A 147 -6.84 4.96 -24.23
CA GLN A 147 -5.54 5.57 -23.94
C GLN A 147 -4.58 5.56 -25.15
N ILE A 148 -4.63 4.53 -26.00
CA ILE A 148 -3.89 4.53 -27.28
C ILE A 148 -4.42 5.64 -28.20
N GLN A 149 -5.71 5.95 -28.14
CA GLN A 149 -6.35 6.96 -28.98
C GLN A 149 -6.33 8.38 -28.38
N ALA A 150 -6.09 8.53 -27.08
CA ALA A 150 -6.28 9.78 -26.33
C ALA A 150 -5.36 10.95 -26.74
N GLY A 151 -4.23 10.70 -27.39
CA GLY A 151 -3.40 11.78 -27.91
C GLY A 151 -2.11 11.32 -28.57
N PRO A 152 -1.45 12.17 -29.36
CA PRO A 152 -0.11 11.88 -29.80
C PRO A 152 0.87 12.07 -28.64
N TRP A 153 1.62 11.01 -28.32
CA TRP A 153 2.71 11.05 -27.36
C TRP A 153 4.01 10.89 -28.13
N ASP A 154 5.07 11.59 -27.74
CA ASP A 154 6.38 11.43 -28.39
C ASP A 154 7.00 10.07 -28.06
N LEU A 155 6.73 9.58 -26.85
CA LEU A 155 7.37 8.41 -26.23
C LEU A 155 6.32 7.34 -25.89
N ILE A 156 6.66 6.09 -26.20
CA ILE A 156 5.83 4.91 -25.82
C ILE A 156 5.84 4.69 -24.30
N GLU A 157 6.86 5.20 -23.61
CA GLU A 157 6.99 5.24 -22.15
C GLU A 157 5.88 6.07 -21.52
N LYS A 158 5.54 7.22 -22.12
CA LYS A 158 4.45 8.08 -21.64
C LYS A 158 3.11 7.37 -21.83
N LEU A 159 2.88 6.76 -23.00
CA LEU A 159 1.68 5.96 -23.25
C LEU A 159 1.52 4.84 -22.21
N GLY A 160 2.58 4.04 -22.02
CA GLY A 160 2.55 2.93 -21.07
C GLY A 160 2.32 3.39 -19.63
N ALA A 161 2.93 4.52 -19.22
CA ALA A 161 2.70 5.11 -17.90
C ALA A 161 1.25 5.60 -17.73
N GLN A 162 0.67 6.28 -18.73
CA GLN A 162 -0.72 6.73 -18.66
C GLN A 162 -1.71 5.57 -18.57
N ILE A 163 -1.46 4.48 -19.30
CA ILE A 163 -2.28 3.27 -19.20
C ILE A 163 -2.21 2.68 -17.79
N ALA A 164 -1.00 2.53 -17.23
CA ALA A 164 -0.84 1.99 -15.89
C ALA A 164 -1.53 2.88 -14.84
N GLU A 165 -1.36 4.21 -14.92
CA GLU A 165 -2.01 5.17 -14.02
C GLU A 165 -3.53 5.13 -14.14
N ALA A 166 -4.07 5.07 -15.37
CA ALA A 166 -5.51 5.00 -15.60
C ALA A 166 -6.11 3.69 -15.08
N ILE A 167 -5.42 2.56 -15.23
CA ILE A 167 -5.86 1.27 -14.67
C ILE A 167 -5.87 1.30 -13.14
N LEU A 168 -4.80 1.78 -12.52
CA LEU A 168 -4.70 1.88 -11.05
C LEU A 168 -5.72 2.87 -10.45
N ALA A 169 -6.08 3.92 -11.20
CA ALA A 169 -7.13 4.85 -10.80
C ALA A 169 -8.53 4.26 -10.93
N ALA A 170 -8.81 3.51 -12.00
CA ALA A 170 -10.13 2.93 -12.25
C ALA A 170 -10.43 1.70 -11.38
N TRP A 171 -9.42 0.87 -11.08
CA TRP A 171 -9.59 -0.36 -10.30
C TRP A 171 -8.70 -0.39 -9.05
N ARG A 172 -9.26 0.06 -7.92
CA ARG A 172 -8.57 0.06 -6.62
C ARG A 172 -8.21 -1.33 -6.08
N SER A 173 -8.84 -2.40 -6.61
CA SER A 173 -8.51 -3.79 -6.27
C SER A 173 -7.21 -4.29 -6.91
N VAL A 174 -6.67 -3.57 -7.91
CA VAL A 174 -5.40 -3.87 -8.54
C VAL A 174 -4.27 -3.33 -7.68
N ALA A 175 -3.46 -4.21 -7.11
CA ALA A 175 -2.32 -3.79 -6.28
C ALA A 175 -1.09 -3.46 -7.12
N THR A 176 -0.92 -4.12 -8.26
CA THR A 176 0.20 -3.91 -9.18
C THR A 176 -0.24 -4.18 -10.61
N VAL A 177 0.20 -3.34 -11.53
CA VAL A 177 -0.01 -3.50 -12.97
C VAL A 177 1.33 -3.55 -13.68
N GLU A 178 1.47 -4.49 -14.61
CA GLU A 178 2.56 -4.54 -15.58
C GLU A 178 1.97 -4.23 -16.95
N VAL A 179 2.53 -3.25 -17.64
CA VAL A 179 2.13 -2.88 -19.00
C VAL A 179 3.31 -3.09 -19.92
N MET A 180 3.09 -3.83 -21.00
CA MET A 180 4.06 -4.00 -22.07
C MET A 180 3.52 -3.36 -23.34
N VAL A 181 4.25 -2.38 -23.88
CA VAL A 181 3.88 -1.69 -25.12
C VAL A 181 4.79 -2.16 -26.23
N HIS A 182 4.22 -2.73 -27.27
CA HIS A 182 4.90 -3.24 -28.45
C HIS A 182 4.78 -2.24 -29.61
N LYS A 183 5.91 -1.97 -30.26
CA LYS A 183 6.03 -1.11 -31.44
C LYS A 183 6.76 -1.89 -32.55
N PRO A 184 6.04 -2.74 -33.30
CA PRO A 184 6.64 -3.60 -34.32
C PRO A 184 7.19 -2.81 -35.52
N GLN A 185 6.70 -1.60 -35.77
CA GLN A 185 7.07 -0.75 -36.90
C GLN A 185 8.05 0.38 -36.52
N ALA A 186 8.84 0.19 -35.46
CA ALA A 186 9.83 1.18 -35.06
C ALA A 186 10.85 1.48 -36.19
N PRO A 187 11.17 2.76 -36.47
CA PRO A 187 12.08 3.15 -37.54
C PRO A 187 13.54 2.86 -37.16
N ILE A 188 13.90 1.58 -37.13
CA ILE A 188 15.25 1.09 -36.82
C ILE A 188 15.88 0.57 -38.13
N PRO A 189 17.12 0.96 -38.45
CA PRO A 189 17.76 0.63 -39.73
C PRO A 189 18.20 -0.84 -39.86
N VAL A 190 17.97 -1.67 -38.84
CA VAL A 190 18.34 -3.10 -38.82
C VAL A 190 17.09 -3.98 -38.73
N PRO A 191 17.13 -5.24 -39.19
CA PRO A 191 16.00 -6.14 -39.03
C PRO A 191 15.72 -6.45 -37.56
N PHE A 192 14.48 -6.29 -37.13
CA PHE A 192 13.98 -6.71 -35.82
C PHE A 192 12.54 -7.21 -35.98
N SER A 193 12.06 -8.02 -35.04
CA SER A 193 10.67 -8.52 -35.05
C SER A 193 9.73 -7.63 -34.25
N ASP A 194 10.22 -7.08 -33.15
CA ASP A 194 9.44 -6.29 -32.21
C ASP A 194 10.34 -5.44 -31.31
N VAL A 195 9.86 -4.26 -30.93
CA VAL A 195 10.45 -3.44 -29.88
C VAL A 195 9.39 -3.27 -28.82
N SER A 196 9.67 -3.71 -27.61
CA SER A 196 8.75 -3.54 -26.49
C SER A 196 9.41 -2.88 -25.30
N ILE A 197 8.61 -2.07 -24.59
CA ILE A 197 8.94 -1.60 -23.26
C ILE A 197 8.02 -2.30 -22.27
N SER A 198 8.52 -2.58 -21.07
CA SER A 198 7.72 -3.10 -19.96
C SER A 198 7.91 -2.21 -18.75
N LEU A 199 6.81 -1.84 -18.12
CA LEU A 199 6.80 -1.04 -16.91
C LEU A 199 5.87 -1.66 -15.88
N THR A 200 6.30 -1.62 -14.63
CA THR A 200 5.51 -2.05 -13.47
C THR A 200 5.15 -0.83 -12.65
N ARG A 201 3.88 -0.70 -12.26
CA ARG A 201 3.38 0.30 -11.32
C ARG A 201 2.60 -0.39 -10.22
N GLN A 202 2.71 0.13 -9.01
CA GLN A 202 1.99 -0.38 -7.86
C GLN A 202 0.99 0.68 -7.41
N GLN A 203 -0.14 0.23 -6.85
CA GLN A 203 -1.08 1.13 -6.21
C GLN A 203 -0.35 1.89 -5.11
N SER A 204 -0.56 3.21 -5.05
CA SER A 204 -0.07 3.98 -3.91
C SER A 204 -0.90 3.60 -2.69
N VAL A 205 -0.21 3.17 -1.64
CA VAL A 205 -0.82 2.72 -0.40
C VAL A 205 -0.36 3.65 0.71
N HIS A 206 -1.32 4.26 1.38
CA HIS A 206 -1.14 5.30 2.37
C HIS A 206 -1.59 4.82 3.74
N THR A 207 -0.96 5.31 4.79
CA THR A 207 -1.41 5.12 6.17
C THR A 207 -1.97 6.42 6.70
N ALA A 208 -3.13 6.37 7.32
CA ALA A 208 -3.77 7.54 7.91
C ALA A 208 -4.25 7.27 9.34
N ILE A 209 -4.35 8.35 10.12
CA ILE A 209 -4.94 8.34 11.46
C ILE A 209 -6.23 9.13 11.39
N ILE A 210 -7.33 8.52 11.81
CA ILE A 210 -8.65 9.14 11.85
C ILE A 210 -9.12 9.13 13.30
N ALA A 211 -9.54 10.29 13.82
CA ALA A 211 -10.20 10.40 15.10
C ALA A 211 -11.72 10.39 14.90
N LEU A 212 -12.42 9.68 15.77
CA LEU A 212 -13.87 9.56 15.78
C LEU A 212 -14.41 10.08 17.11
N GLY A 213 -15.49 10.84 17.09
CA GLY A 213 -16.16 11.36 18.29
C GLY A 213 -17.67 11.26 18.20
N ALA A 214 -18.32 10.87 19.28
CA ALA A 214 -19.78 10.81 19.37
C ALA A 214 -20.29 11.03 20.81
N ASN A 215 -21.38 11.77 21.00
CA ASN A 215 -21.91 12.10 22.33
C ASN A 215 -23.40 11.88 22.58
N LEU A 216 -24.25 11.66 21.57
CA LEU A 216 -25.69 11.47 21.81
C LEU A 216 -26.13 10.06 21.43
N GLY A 217 -27.19 9.59 22.10
CA GLY A 217 -27.69 8.22 21.96
C GLY A 217 -26.69 7.18 22.48
N ASP A 218 -26.69 6.00 21.88
CA ASP A 218 -25.66 4.98 22.11
C ASP A 218 -24.40 5.33 21.32
N SER A 219 -23.65 6.31 21.82
CA SER A 219 -22.46 6.85 21.16
C SER A 219 -21.38 5.79 20.90
N ALA A 220 -21.22 4.81 21.79
CA ALA A 220 -20.32 3.68 21.57
C ALA A 220 -20.77 2.77 20.43
N ALA A 221 -22.09 2.53 20.26
CA ALA A 221 -22.61 1.82 19.10
C ALA A 221 -22.41 2.62 17.81
N THR A 222 -22.60 3.94 17.84
CA THR A 222 -22.32 4.82 16.70
C THR A 222 -20.88 4.71 16.24
N LEU A 223 -19.90 4.77 17.16
CA LEU A 223 -18.48 4.59 16.81
C LEU A 223 -18.20 3.21 16.18
N ARG A 224 -18.78 2.13 16.73
CA ARG A 224 -18.63 0.78 16.17
C ARG A 224 -19.20 0.68 14.76
N SER A 225 -20.36 1.29 14.53
CA SER A 225 -21.01 1.31 13.21
C SER A 225 -20.19 2.10 12.20
N ALA A 226 -19.69 3.28 12.57
CA ALA A 226 -18.83 4.10 11.71
C ALA A 226 -17.55 3.35 11.30
N ILE A 227 -16.91 2.64 12.24
CA ILE A 227 -15.75 1.82 11.94
C ILE A 227 -16.10 0.63 11.04
N ALA A 228 -17.30 0.05 11.18
CA ALA A 228 -17.77 -1.02 10.30
C ALA A 228 -17.96 -0.50 8.86
N GLU A 229 -18.56 0.68 8.69
CA GLU A 229 -18.71 1.33 7.38
C GLU A 229 -17.35 1.70 6.77
N LEU A 230 -16.41 2.26 7.56
CA LEU A 230 -15.05 2.52 7.12
C LEU A 230 -14.30 1.26 6.65
N ARG A 231 -14.56 0.09 7.28
CA ARG A 231 -13.96 -1.20 6.87
C ARG A 231 -14.42 -1.69 5.51
N GLU A 232 -15.53 -1.18 4.98
CA GLU A 232 -15.98 -1.50 3.63
C GLU A 232 -15.11 -0.84 2.55
N HIS A 233 -14.44 0.25 2.91
CA HIS A 233 -13.64 1.07 2.00
C HIS A 233 -12.13 1.04 2.30
N LEU A 234 -11.74 0.74 3.54
CA LEU A 234 -10.37 0.89 4.05
C LEU A 234 -9.92 -0.35 4.85
N GLU A 235 -8.63 -0.62 4.89
CA GLU A 235 -8.07 -1.61 5.82
C GLU A 235 -7.82 -0.95 7.18
N VAL A 236 -8.70 -1.16 8.16
CA VAL A 236 -8.47 -0.72 9.54
C VAL A 236 -7.40 -1.60 10.21
N LEU A 237 -6.20 -1.05 10.41
CA LEU A 237 -5.04 -1.74 10.95
C LEU A 237 -5.11 -1.87 12.48
N ARG A 238 -5.45 -0.76 13.15
CA ARG A 238 -5.54 -0.67 14.61
C ARG A 238 -6.70 0.23 15.01
N THR A 239 -7.24 -0.04 16.20
CA THR A 239 -8.31 0.74 16.82
C THR A 239 -7.94 0.95 18.28
N SER A 240 -8.00 2.18 18.76
CA SER A 240 -7.70 2.51 20.15
C SER A 240 -8.79 2.00 21.09
N PRO A 241 -8.53 1.91 22.40
CA PRO A 241 -9.60 1.89 23.40
C PRO A 241 -10.51 3.12 23.25
N VAL A 242 -11.74 3.02 23.73
CA VAL A 242 -12.67 4.16 23.75
C VAL A 242 -12.30 5.08 24.92
N ALA A 243 -12.27 6.37 24.64
CA ALA A 243 -12.03 7.43 25.61
C ALA A 243 -13.35 8.16 25.90
N LEU A 244 -13.79 8.17 27.15
CA LEU A 244 -14.93 8.97 27.62
C LEU A 244 -14.42 10.33 28.11
N THR A 245 -14.98 11.41 27.58
CA THR A 245 -14.53 12.78 27.87
C THR A 245 -15.71 13.70 28.14
N LYS A 246 -15.49 14.70 29.00
CA LYS A 246 -16.48 15.76 29.22
C LYS A 246 -16.64 16.63 27.97
N PRO A 247 -17.84 17.17 27.69
CA PRO A 247 -18.04 18.13 26.62
C PRO A 247 -17.22 19.41 26.87
N VAL A 248 -16.47 19.87 25.87
CA VAL A 248 -15.70 21.12 25.94
C VAL A 248 -16.54 22.25 25.36
N GLY A 249 -17.26 22.97 26.23
CA GLY A 249 -18.16 24.06 25.86
C GLY A 249 -19.58 23.63 25.48
N GLY A 250 -20.47 24.61 25.25
CA GLY A 250 -21.89 24.41 24.94
C GLY A 250 -22.81 24.30 26.17
N PRO A 251 -24.11 23.92 26.00
CA PRO A 251 -25.06 23.82 27.09
C PRO A 251 -24.60 22.93 28.25
N PRO A 252 -24.90 23.31 29.51
CA PRO A 252 -24.37 22.67 30.73
C PRO A 252 -24.84 21.22 30.99
N GLU A 253 -25.78 20.68 30.20
CA GLU A 253 -26.35 19.33 30.37
C GLU A 253 -26.10 18.39 29.18
N GLN A 254 -25.07 18.68 28.37
CA GLN A 254 -24.70 17.76 27.30
C GLN A 254 -24.10 16.46 27.85
N PRO A 255 -24.42 15.31 27.25
CA PRO A 255 -23.79 14.04 27.62
C PRO A 255 -22.29 14.04 27.31
N ASP A 256 -21.57 13.14 27.99
CA ASP A 256 -20.15 12.90 27.75
C ASP A 256 -19.90 12.37 26.32
N TYR A 257 -18.77 12.75 25.74
CA TYR A 257 -18.32 12.26 24.44
C TYR A 257 -17.59 10.93 24.61
N THR A 258 -17.85 10.00 23.70
CA THR A 258 -16.98 8.85 23.43
C THR A 258 -16.11 9.18 22.23
N ASN A 259 -14.80 8.97 22.36
CA ASN A 259 -13.82 9.24 21.32
C ASN A 259 -12.98 7.99 21.07
N GLN A 260 -12.52 7.83 19.84
CA GLN A 260 -11.64 6.73 19.45
C GLN A 260 -10.72 7.19 18.32
N VAL A 261 -9.55 6.57 18.21
CA VAL A 261 -8.61 6.80 17.11
C VAL A 261 -8.35 5.48 16.41
N ILE A 262 -8.35 5.51 15.08
CA ILE A 262 -8.01 4.36 14.25
C ILE A 262 -6.81 4.68 13.38
N GLU A 263 -6.00 3.66 13.13
CA GLU A 263 -5.02 3.66 12.06
C GLU A 263 -5.56 2.84 10.90
N VAL A 264 -5.57 3.44 9.72
CA VAL A 264 -6.08 2.83 8.50
C VAL A 264 -5.01 2.80 7.43
N ARG A 265 -5.12 1.81 6.55
CA ARG A 265 -4.42 1.76 5.29
C ARG A 265 -5.42 1.92 4.16
N THR A 266 -5.05 2.77 3.19
CA THR A 266 -5.94 3.13 2.09
C THR A 266 -5.18 3.35 0.79
N THR A 267 -5.89 3.22 -0.33
CA THR A 267 -5.43 3.62 -1.66
C THR A 267 -6.03 4.95 -2.11
N LEU A 268 -6.90 5.54 -1.27
CA LEU A 268 -7.47 6.88 -1.47
C LEU A 268 -6.42 7.96 -1.24
N GLY A 269 -6.49 9.02 -2.04
CA GLY A 269 -5.80 10.27 -1.75
C GLY A 269 -6.38 10.97 -0.51
N PRO A 270 -5.69 12.00 0.02
CA PRO A 270 -6.10 12.68 1.25
C PRO A 270 -7.48 13.35 1.13
N TYR A 271 -7.81 13.95 -0.02
CA TYR A 271 -9.13 14.57 -0.24
C TYR A 271 -10.24 13.54 -0.42
N GLU A 272 -10.00 12.45 -1.15
CA GLU A 272 -10.98 11.36 -1.29
C GLU A 272 -11.26 10.69 0.08
N LEU A 273 -10.25 10.57 0.94
CA LEU A 273 -10.41 10.06 2.29
C LEU A 273 -11.22 11.03 3.18
N LEU A 274 -10.99 12.35 3.03
CA LEU A 274 -11.80 13.36 3.69
C LEU A 274 -13.26 13.30 3.25
N GLU A 275 -13.52 13.22 1.95
CA GLU A 275 -14.87 13.08 1.38
C GLU A 275 -15.56 11.80 1.89
N LEU A 276 -14.83 10.68 1.98
CA LEU A 276 -15.34 9.46 2.57
C LEU A 276 -15.77 9.69 4.03
N CYS A 277 -14.92 10.32 4.85
CA CYS A 277 -15.25 10.62 6.25
C CYS A 277 -16.53 11.48 6.34
N GLN A 278 -16.61 12.56 5.57
CA GLN A 278 -17.79 13.44 5.52
C GLN A 278 -19.05 12.71 5.04
N SER A 279 -18.92 11.77 4.10
CA SER A 279 -20.05 10.98 3.63
C SER A 279 -20.62 10.05 4.70
N ILE A 280 -19.75 9.43 5.51
CA ILE A 280 -20.13 8.54 6.61
C ILE A 280 -20.80 9.36 7.73
N GLU A 281 -20.25 10.53 8.07
CA GLU A 281 -20.90 11.47 8.99
C GLU A 281 -22.33 11.79 8.54
N ALA A 282 -22.48 12.21 7.27
CA ALA A 282 -23.78 12.56 6.71
C ALA A 282 -24.76 11.37 6.67
N ASN A 283 -24.29 10.14 6.46
CA ASN A 283 -25.12 8.94 6.50
C ASN A 283 -25.64 8.66 7.90
N HIS A 284 -24.78 8.78 8.91
CA HIS A 284 -25.14 8.64 10.32
C HIS A 284 -26.10 9.73 10.80
N GLU A 285 -26.05 10.93 10.22
CA GLU A 285 -27.03 11.98 10.47
C GLU A 285 -28.43 11.65 9.88
N ARG A 286 -28.49 10.93 8.77
CA ARG A 286 -29.75 10.62 8.05
C ARG A 286 -30.57 9.48 8.66
N THR A 287 -29.98 8.59 9.45
CA THR A 287 -30.65 7.39 9.99
C THR A 287 -31.63 7.68 11.13
N ARG A 288 -32.12 8.92 11.29
CA ARG A 288 -33.00 9.33 12.39
C ARG A 288 -34.37 9.82 11.92
N GLU A 289 -35.42 9.32 12.56
CA GLU A 289 -36.84 9.62 12.26
C GLU A 289 -37.33 10.99 12.81
N VAL A 290 -36.55 11.70 13.65
CA VAL A 290 -37.00 12.92 14.35
C VAL A 290 -36.12 14.14 14.02
N ARG A 291 -36.77 15.18 13.47
CA ARG A 291 -36.18 16.34 12.76
C ARG A 291 -35.42 17.38 13.61
N TRP A 292 -35.13 17.12 14.89
CA TRP A 292 -34.62 18.16 15.82
C TRP A 292 -33.57 17.71 16.84
N GLU A 293 -32.88 16.58 16.64
CA GLU A 293 -31.75 16.22 17.51
C GLU A 293 -30.41 16.81 17.02
N ALA A 294 -29.54 17.16 17.96
CA ALA A 294 -28.18 17.66 17.70
C ALA A 294 -27.26 16.56 17.13
N ARG A 295 -26.18 16.99 16.47
CA ARG A 295 -25.24 16.19 15.65
C ARG A 295 -24.39 15.25 16.50
N THR A 296 -24.04 14.06 15.98
CA THR A 296 -23.65 12.90 16.81
C THR A 296 -22.40 12.12 16.43
N LEU A 297 -21.85 12.27 15.23
CA LEU A 297 -20.62 11.59 14.81
C LEU A 297 -19.73 12.61 14.10
N ASP A 298 -18.46 12.63 14.49
CA ASP A 298 -17.42 13.50 13.94
C ASP A 298 -16.22 12.63 13.59
N LEU A 299 -15.71 12.74 12.36
CA LEU A 299 -14.59 12.00 11.79
C LEU A 299 -13.51 12.97 11.30
N ASP A 300 -12.50 13.18 12.13
CA ASP A 300 -11.36 14.05 11.82
C ASP A 300 -10.20 13.26 11.21
N LEU A 301 -9.76 13.63 10.01
CA LEU A 301 -8.50 13.12 9.43
C LEU A 301 -7.31 13.80 10.11
N ILE A 302 -6.56 13.06 10.93
CA ILE A 302 -5.49 13.60 11.78
C ILE A 302 -4.14 13.65 11.06
N THR A 303 -3.75 12.55 10.42
CA THR A 303 -2.51 12.46 9.63
C THR A 303 -2.73 11.61 8.39
N PHE A 304 -1.95 11.89 7.35
CA PHE A 304 -1.88 11.08 6.14
C PHE A 304 -0.40 10.94 5.77
N ASP A 305 0.16 9.74 5.89
CA ASP A 305 1.60 9.47 5.83
C ASP A 305 2.42 10.51 6.63
N GLN A 306 3.40 11.15 5.97
CA GLN A 306 4.16 12.28 6.47
C GLN A 306 3.77 13.60 5.77
N LEU A 307 2.60 13.63 5.12
CA LEU A 307 2.12 14.76 4.33
C LEU A 307 1.91 15.98 5.24
N ARG A 308 2.41 17.12 4.78
CA ARG A 308 2.09 18.44 5.33
C ARG A 308 1.30 19.20 4.30
N LEU A 309 0.10 19.63 4.67
CA LEU A 309 -0.83 20.35 3.81
C LEU A 309 -1.40 21.53 4.60
N ASP A 310 -1.46 22.69 3.98
CA ASP A 310 -2.04 23.90 4.55
C ASP A 310 -2.89 24.57 3.46
N GLU A 311 -4.05 23.97 3.22
CA GLU A 311 -5.02 24.44 2.23
C GLU A 311 -6.38 24.66 2.89
N GLU A 312 -7.23 25.47 2.25
CA GLU A 312 -8.55 25.84 2.76
C GLU A 312 -9.46 24.62 3.01
N LEU A 313 -9.38 23.62 2.14
CA LEU A 313 -10.21 22.41 2.23
C LEU A 313 -9.65 21.36 3.19
N LEU A 314 -8.34 21.32 3.41
CA LEU A 314 -7.68 20.30 4.24
C LEU A 314 -6.34 20.79 4.78
N THR A 315 -6.16 20.67 6.09
CA THR A 315 -4.91 20.95 6.78
C THR A 315 -4.38 19.69 7.46
N LEU A 316 -3.16 19.28 7.13
CA LEU A 316 -2.51 18.07 7.67
C LEU A 316 -1.08 18.36 8.19
N PRO A 317 -0.68 17.77 9.33
CA PRO A 317 -1.53 17.12 10.32
C PRO A 317 -2.63 18.06 10.83
N HIS A 318 -3.75 17.51 11.31
CA HIS A 318 -4.89 18.31 11.74
C HIS A 318 -4.44 19.39 12.75
N PRO A 319 -4.79 20.67 12.52
CA PRO A 319 -4.10 21.81 13.13
C PRO A 319 -4.23 21.85 14.66
N ARG A 320 -5.29 21.25 15.21
CA ARG A 320 -5.56 21.22 16.65
C ARG A 320 -5.34 19.85 17.30
N ALA A 321 -4.91 18.83 16.54
CA ALA A 321 -4.77 17.48 17.10
C ALA A 321 -3.72 17.42 18.22
N HIS A 322 -2.64 18.18 18.09
CA HIS A 322 -1.54 18.21 19.06
C HIS A 322 -1.88 18.85 20.40
N THR A 323 -3.06 19.47 20.56
CA THR A 323 -3.51 20.09 21.81
C THR A 323 -4.76 19.42 22.40
N ARG A 324 -5.32 18.39 21.74
CA ARG A 324 -6.57 17.75 22.15
C ARG A 324 -6.30 16.41 22.83
N GLY A 325 -6.43 16.37 24.16
CA GLY A 325 -6.26 15.17 24.96
C GLY A 325 -7.17 14.03 24.52
N PHE A 326 -8.42 14.32 24.13
CA PHE A 326 -9.37 13.32 23.64
C PHE A 326 -8.97 12.62 22.33
N VAL A 327 -8.01 13.19 21.57
CA VAL A 327 -7.36 12.52 20.43
C VAL A 327 -6.06 11.85 20.87
N LEU A 328 -5.22 12.57 21.61
CA LEU A 328 -3.87 12.13 21.97
C LEU A 328 -3.86 10.96 22.96
N ALA A 329 -4.76 10.94 23.95
CA ALA A 329 -4.85 9.88 24.93
C ALA A 329 -5.20 8.53 24.29
N PRO A 330 -6.32 8.37 23.55
CA PRO A 330 -6.62 7.10 22.87
C PRO A 330 -5.54 6.70 21.87
N TRP A 331 -4.98 7.66 21.11
CA TRP A 331 -3.87 7.36 20.20
C TRP A 331 -2.65 6.81 20.95
N SER A 332 -2.25 7.41 22.08
CA SER A 332 -1.13 6.92 22.89
C SER A 332 -1.36 5.53 23.50
N TRP A 333 -2.61 5.17 23.80
CA TRP A 333 -2.95 3.83 24.30
C TRP A 333 -2.92 2.77 23.21
N MET A 334 -3.20 3.17 21.96
CA MET A 334 -3.10 2.33 20.77
C MET A 334 -1.64 2.12 20.35
N ASP A 335 -0.84 3.18 20.43
CA ASP A 335 0.57 3.19 20.02
C ASP A 335 1.38 4.16 20.89
N ALA A 336 2.18 3.62 21.81
CA ALA A 336 2.98 4.42 22.73
C ALA A 336 4.15 5.15 22.04
N ASP A 337 4.58 4.65 20.88
CA ASP A 337 5.72 5.17 20.10
C ASP A 337 5.26 6.08 18.94
N ALA A 338 3.95 6.32 18.80
CA ALA A 338 3.41 7.22 17.78
C ALA A 338 3.98 8.64 17.91
N VAL A 339 4.20 9.28 16.76
CA VAL A 339 4.78 10.62 16.66
C VAL A 339 3.83 11.53 15.89
N LEU A 340 3.57 12.71 16.45
CA LEU A 340 2.84 13.80 15.80
C LEU A 340 3.72 15.04 15.81
N ASN A 341 3.94 15.66 14.65
CA ASN A 341 4.82 16.83 14.50
C ASN A 341 6.23 16.66 15.09
N GLY A 342 6.77 15.43 15.08
CA GLY A 342 8.12 15.14 15.61
C GLY A 342 8.17 14.94 17.13
N GLN A 343 7.03 14.99 17.83
CA GLN A 343 6.93 14.70 19.27
C GLN A 343 6.14 13.41 19.50
N LEU A 344 6.50 12.68 20.56
CA LEU A 344 5.74 11.49 20.97
C LEU A 344 4.32 11.90 21.36
N VAL A 345 3.32 11.20 20.81
CA VAL A 345 1.90 11.39 21.12
C VAL A 345 1.64 11.20 22.62
N SER A 346 2.34 10.25 23.26
CA SER A 346 2.26 10.03 24.71
C SER A 346 2.74 11.23 25.53
N ARG A 347 3.73 12.00 25.05
CA ARG A 347 4.18 13.23 25.71
C ARG A 347 3.17 14.36 25.52
N LEU A 348 2.69 14.53 24.28
CA LEU A 348 1.65 15.51 23.97
C LEU A 348 0.38 15.25 24.79
N ALA A 349 -0.02 13.98 24.95
CA ALA A 349 -1.15 13.60 25.80
C ALA A 349 -0.95 14.04 27.25
N ALA A 350 0.25 13.83 27.83
CA ALA A 350 0.53 14.23 29.20
C ALA A 350 0.54 15.76 29.41
N GLU A 351 0.79 16.54 28.35
CA GLU A 351 0.83 18.01 28.38
C GLU A 351 -0.55 18.65 28.09
N ALA A 352 -1.46 17.91 27.44
CA ALA A 352 -2.79 18.40 27.12
C ALA A 352 -3.68 18.53 28.37
N ALA A 353 -4.31 19.69 28.53
CA ALA A 353 -5.02 20.07 29.75
C ALA A 353 -6.25 19.20 30.05
N ASP A 354 -6.90 18.66 29.01
CA ASP A 354 -8.09 17.83 29.12
C ASP A 354 -7.80 16.34 29.35
N THR A 355 -6.54 15.90 29.30
CA THR A 355 -6.19 14.47 29.39
C THR A 355 -6.46 13.85 30.76
N ALA A 356 -6.32 14.62 31.84
CA ALA A 356 -6.48 14.10 33.20
C ALA A 356 -7.89 13.59 33.51
N ASP A 357 -8.90 14.14 32.83
CA ASP A 357 -10.31 13.82 33.03
C ASP A 357 -10.82 12.74 32.06
N ILE A 358 -9.94 12.17 31.23
CA ILE A 358 -10.30 11.17 30.24
C ILE A 358 -10.34 9.79 30.89
N ILE A 359 -11.50 9.13 30.77
CA ILE A 359 -11.68 7.78 31.26
C ILE A 359 -11.50 6.79 30.10
N ARG A 360 -10.59 5.85 30.27
CA ARG A 360 -10.45 4.70 29.36
C ARG A 360 -11.53 3.67 29.66
N LEU A 361 -12.40 3.41 28.69
CA LEU A 361 -13.47 2.40 28.77
C LEU A 361 -12.99 1.00 28.34
#